data_AF-A0A101EAG0-F1
#
_entry.id   AF-A0A101EAG0-F1
#
_cell.length_a   1.000
_cell.length_b   1.000
_cell.length_c   1.000
_cell.angle_alpha   90.00
_cell.angle_beta   90.00
_cell.angle_gamma   90.00
#
_symmetry.space_group_name_H-M   'P 1'
#
loop_
_entity.id
_entity.type
_entity.pdbx_description
1 polymer ?
#
loop_
_entity_poly.entity_id
_entity_poly.type
_entity_poly.pdbx_seq_one_letter_code
_entity_poly.pdbx_strand_id
1 'polypeptide(L)'
;MCQNGIDFRGLELAVKQLSERESSLRKEIEAWADYFLEMGAADIAAGLSGAVADLVKAGEKIAKAKHQLEHLHHHAHEHDHDHHHVTVTEFSG
;
A
#
# COMPACT_ATOMS: atom_id res chain seq x y z
N MET A 1 -18.24 -23.04 -1.05
CA MET A 1 -17.34 -22.84 0.12
C MET A 1 -16.84 -21.41 0.06
N CYS A 2 -17.15 -20.60 1.07
CA CYS A 2 -16.76 -19.19 1.12
C CYS A 2 -15.24 -19.09 1.29
N GLN A 3 -14.51 -18.79 0.22
CA GLN A 3 -13.09 -18.40 0.28
C GLN A 3 -13.01 -16.98 0.84
N ASN A 4 -13.11 -16.85 2.16
CA ASN A 4 -12.86 -15.62 2.91
C ASN A 4 -11.34 -15.36 2.99
N GLY A 5 -10.68 -15.21 1.85
CA GLY A 5 -9.32 -14.71 1.76
C GLY A 5 -9.32 -13.61 0.70
N ILE A 6 -8.94 -12.39 1.08
CA ILE A 6 -8.61 -11.37 0.09
C ILE A 6 -7.52 -11.98 -0.79
N ASP A 7 -7.77 -12.15 -2.09
CA ASP A 7 -6.76 -12.66 -3.02
C ASP A 7 -5.56 -11.69 -3.02
N PHE A 8 -4.36 -12.20 -3.30
CA PHE A 8 -3.12 -11.41 -3.23
C PHE A 8 -3.19 -10.11 -4.04
N ARG A 9 -3.83 -10.16 -5.21
CA ARG A 9 -4.01 -9.00 -6.09
C ARG A 9 -5.03 -8.00 -5.53
N GLY A 10 -6.08 -8.48 -4.86
CA GLY A 10 -7.02 -7.68 -4.10
C GLY A 10 -6.35 -6.95 -2.93
N LEU A 11 -5.38 -7.60 -2.27
CA LEU A 11 -4.60 -6.99 -1.20
C LEU A 11 -3.63 -5.92 -1.73
N GLU A 12 -2.93 -6.18 -2.85
CA GLU A 12 -2.11 -5.18 -3.54
C GLU A 12 -2.93 -3.95 -3.95
N LEU A 13 -4.12 -4.17 -4.54
CA LEU A 13 -5.01 -3.09 -4.95
C LEU A 13 -5.49 -2.27 -3.74
N ALA A 14 -5.86 -2.93 -2.64
CA ALA A 14 -6.29 -2.26 -1.43
C ALA A 14 -5.17 -1.40 -0.82
N VAL A 15 -3.94 -1.91 -0.74
CA VAL A 15 -2.79 -1.16 -0.23
C VAL A 15 -2.46 0.03 -1.13
N LYS A 16 -2.52 -0.13 -2.45
CA LYS A 16 -2.34 0.98 -3.40
C LYS A 16 -3.39 2.08 -3.18
N GLN A 17 -4.67 1.72 -3.11
CA GLN A 17 -5.76 2.67 -2.89
C GLN A 17 -5.65 3.40 -1.54
N LEU A 18 -5.23 2.69 -0.49
CA LEU A 18 -5.00 3.29 0.82
C LEU A 18 -3.85 4.29 0.79
N SER A 19 -2.77 3.98 0.07
CA SER A 19 -1.63 4.90 -0.10
C SER A 19 -2.01 6.17 -0.86
N GLU A 20 -2.81 6.05 -1.92
CA GLU A 20 -3.28 7.22 -2.69
C GLU A 20 -4.23 8.10 -1.86
N ARG A 21 -5.13 7.47 -1.09
CA ARG A 21 -6.06 8.18 -0.20
C ARG A 21 -5.36 8.89 0.94
N GLU A 22 -4.37 8.25 1.57
CA GLU A 22 -3.54 8.87 2.60
C GLU A 22 -2.88 10.15 2.09
N SER A 23 -2.24 10.08 0.92
CA SER A 23 -1.55 11.23 0.34
C SER A 23 -2.50 12.38 0.00
N SER A 24 -3.68 12.07 -0.56
CA SER A 24 -4.70 13.08 -0.89
C SER A 24 -5.25 13.74 0.38
N LEU A 25 -5.65 12.93 1.36
CA LEU A 25 -6.25 13.40 2.61
C LEU A 25 -5.25 14.25 3.41
N ARG A 26 -3.97 13.87 3.40
CA ARG A 26 -2.92 14.63 4.07
C ARG A 26 -2.82 16.06 3.52
N LYS A 27 -2.76 16.20 2.20
CA LYS A 27 -2.69 17.51 1.54
C LYS A 27 -3.92 18.36 1.83
N GLU A 28 -5.10 17.75 1.87
CA GLU A 28 -6.34 18.45 2.23
C GLU A 28 -6.30 18.96 3.67
N ILE A 29 -5.90 18.13 4.64
CA ILE A 29 -5.82 18.53 6.05
C ILE A 29 -4.76 19.62 6.25
N GLU A 30 -3.59 19.51 5.59
CA GLU A 30 -2.55 20.54 5.60
C GLU A 30 -3.09 21.88 5.06
N ALA A 31 -3.78 21.87 3.92
CA ALA A 31 -4.40 23.08 3.35
C ALA A 31 -5.46 23.70 4.27
N TRP A 32 -6.28 22.88 4.93
CA TRP A 32 -7.23 23.38 5.93
C TRP A 32 -6.55 23.95 7.17
N ALA A 33 -5.48 23.33 7.65
CA ALA A 33 -4.71 23.83 8.79
C ALA A 33 -4.13 25.22 8.48
N ASP A 34 -3.53 25.39 7.31
CA ASP A 34 -3.00 26.68 6.84
C ASP A 34 -4.10 27.74 6.74
N TYR A 35 -5.26 27.39 6.16
CA TYR A 35 -6.42 28.27 6.09
C TYR A 35 -6.90 28.74 7.49
N PHE A 36 -6.95 27.85 8.48
CA PHE A 36 -7.33 28.22 9.84
C PHE A 36 -6.27 29.07 10.54
N LEU A 37 -4.97 28.87 10.25
CA LEU A 37 -3.90 29.75 10.74
C LEU A 37 -4.06 31.17 10.20
N GLU A 38 -4.34 31.33 8.90
CA GLU A 38 -4.57 32.63 8.28
C GLU A 38 -5.76 33.38 8.88
N MET A 39 -6.80 32.66 9.30
CA MET A 39 -7.96 33.23 9.98
C MET A 39 -7.74 33.51 11.47
N GLY A 40 -6.56 33.19 12.02
CA GLY A 40 -6.26 33.35 13.45
C GLY A 40 -6.88 32.28 14.35
N ALA A 41 -7.41 31.19 13.80
CA ALA A 41 -7.97 30.06 14.52
C ALA A 41 -6.89 29.01 14.86
N ALA A 42 -5.88 29.43 15.64
CA ALA A 42 -4.68 28.63 15.91
C ALA A 42 -4.95 27.28 16.59
N ASP A 43 -5.95 27.19 17.48
CA ASP A 43 -6.31 25.94 18.15
C ASP A 43 -6.86 24.88 17.19
N ILE A 44 -7.65 25.30 16.20
CA ILE A 44 -8.20 24.41 15.17
C ILE A 44 -7.08 23.91 14.26
N ALA A 45 -6.21 24.83 13.82
CA ALA A 45 -5.06 24.47 13.01
C ALA A 45 -4.13 23.48 13.72
N ALA A 46 -3.84 23.69 15.01
CA ALA A 46 -3.03 22.78 15.81
C ALA A 46 -3.66 21.38 15.90
N GLY A 47 -4.99 21.30 16.07
CA GLY A 47 -5.72 20.02 16.03
C GLY A 47 -5.58 19.30 14.69
N LEU A 48 -5.68 20.03 13.57
CA LEU A 48 -5.49 19.48 12.22
C LEU A 48 -4.05 19.03 11.97
N SER A 49 -3.05 19.79 12.42
CA SER A 49 -1.64 19.37 12.36
C SER A 49 -1.38 18.09 13.16
N GLY A 50 -2.06 17.91 14.29
CA GLY A 50 -2.05 16.64 15.03
C GLY A 50 -2.63 15.48 14.22
N ALA A 51 -3.75 15.69 13.52
CA ALA A 51 -4.35 14.68 12.65
C ALA A 51 -3.43 14.30 11.47
N VAL A 52 -2.68 15.25 10.91
CA VAL A 52 -1.64 14.98 9.90
C VAL A 52 -0.58 14.03 10.46
N ALA A 53 -0.11 14.24 11.69
CA ALA A 53 0.90 13.38 12.30
C ALA A 53 0.42 11.92 12.45
N ASP A 54 -0.85 11.71 12.79
CA ASP A 54 -1.43 10.36 12.87
C ASP A 54 -1.64 9.73 11.48
N LEU A 55 -1.99 10.54 10.49
CA LEU A 55 -2.09 10.10 9.10
C LEU A 55 -0.72 9.69 8.53
N VAL A 56 0.36 10.41 8.87
CA VAL A 56 1.74 10.03 8.51
C VAL A 56 2.11 8.67 9.08
N LYS A 57 1.81 8.41 10.36
CA LYS A 57 2.05 7.09 10.98
C LYS A 57 1.25 5.98 10.30
N ALA A 58 0.03 6.27 9.83
CA ALA A 58 -0.76 5.33 9.05
C ALA A 58 -0.12 5.08 7.68
N GLY A 59 0.36 6.14 7.01
CA GLY A 59 1.11 6.08 5.76
C GLY A 59 2.36 5.21 5.86
N GLU A 60 3.14 5.32 6.95
CA GLU A 60 4.31 4.46 7.20
C GLU A 60 3.95 2.97 7.28
N LYS A 61 2.83 2.63 7.93
CA LYS A 61 2.33 1.25 8.00
C LYS A 61 1.89 0.74 6.63
N ILE A 62 1.22 1.58 5.84
CA ILE A 62 0.80 1.27 4.46
C ILE A 62 2.03 1.05 3.59
N ALA A 63 3.05 1.92 3.69
CA ALA A 63 4.30 1.80 2.94
C ALA A 63 5.04 0.50 3.29
N LYS A 64 5.11 0.14 4.59
CA LYS A 64 5.67 -1.14 5.02
C LYS A 64 4.91 -2.33 4.44
N ALA A 65 3.57 -2.30 4.47
CA ALA A 65 2.75 -3.35 3.88
C ALA A 65 2.97 -3.47 2.37
N LYS A 66 3.05 -2.34 1.65
CA LYS A 66 3.37 -2.30 0.22
C LYS A 66 4.72 -2.95 -0.07
N HIS A 67 5.75 -2.58 0.69
CA HIS A 67 7.08 -3.15 0.53
C HIS A 67 7.11 -4.66 0.76
N GLN A 68 6.41 -5.16 1.79
CA GLN A 68 6.29 -6.59 2.04
C GLN A 68 5.56 -7.33 0.91
N LEU A 69 4.54 -6.72 0.32
CA LEU A 69 3.82 -7.29 -0.83
C LEU A 69 4.71 -7.34 -2.08
N GLU A 70 5.49 -6.29 -2.35
CA GLU A 70 6.45 -6.26 -3.48
C GLU A 70 7.47 -7.41 -3.36
N HIS A 71 7.99 -7.69 -2.16
CA HIS A 71 8.89 -8.83 -1.94
C HIS A 71 8.20 -10.19 -2.17
N LEU A 72 6.97 -10.36 -1.68
CA LEU A 72 6.20 -11.58 -1.89
C LEU A 72 5.90 -11.82 -3.37
N HIS A 73 5.61 -10.75 -4.13
CA HIS A 73 5.41 -10.81 -5.56
C HIS A 73 6.69 -11.26 -6.29
N HIS A 74 7.85 -10.71 -5.95
CA HIS A 74 9.11 -11.13 -6.56
C HIS A 74 9.45 -12.60 -6.28
N HIS A 75 9.25 -13.08 -5.06
CA HIS A 75 9.47 -14.50 -4.73
C HIS A 75 8.47 -15.46 -5.41
N ALA A 76 7.23 -15.04 -5.60
CA ALA A 76 6.25 -15.82 -6.36
C ALA A 76 6.67 -15.98 -7.84
N HIS A 77 7.31 -14.97 -8.43
CA HIS A 77 7.81 -15.03 -9.80
C HIS A 77 9.11 -15.84 -9.96
N GLU A 78 9.97 -15.90 -8.95
CA GLU A 78 11.21 -16.71 -9.01
C GLU A 78 10.92 -18.22 -9.04
N HIS A 79 9.85 -18.69 -8.38
CA HIS A 79 9.49 -20.11 -8.34
C HIS A 79 8.81 -20.64 -9.61
N ASP A 80 8.28 -19.77 -10.48
CA ASP A 80 7.60 -20.20 -11.71
C ASP A 80 8.59 -20.46 -12.88
N HIS A 81 9.86 -20.08 -12.72
CA HIS A 81 10.90 -20.29 -13.73
C HIS A 81 11.61 -21.66 -13.63
N ASP A 82 11.43 -22.42 -12.55
CA ASP A 82 12.09 -23.72 -12.35
C ASP A 82 11.23 -24.93 -12.80
N HIS A 83 10.04 -24.67 -13.34
CA HIS A 83 9.15 -25.70 -13.91
C HIS A 83 9.27 -25.83 -15.44
N HIS A 84 10.44 -25.53 -16.02
CA HIS A 84 10.76 -25.96 -17.37
C HIS A 84 11.08 -27.45 -17.37
N HIS A 85 10.02 -28.26 -17.42
CA HIS A 85 10.05 -29.70 -17.58
C HIS A 85 10.78 -30.05 -18.89
N VAL A 86 12.06 -30.41 -18.79
CA VAL A 86 12.79 -31.04 -19.90
C VAL A 86 12.29 -32.47 -20.04
N THR A 87 11.25 -32.69 -20.83
CA THR A 87 10.98 -34.02 -21.41
C THR A 87 11.77 -34.17 -22.69
N VAL A 88 13.02 -34.62 -22.56
CA VAL A 88 13.73 -35.31 -23.65
C VAL A 88 13.62 -36.79 -23.34
N THR A 89 12.66 -37.44 -23.97
CA THR A 89 12.66 -38.90 -24.08
C THR A 89 13.16 -39.23 -25.47
N GLU A 90 14.46 -39.50 -25.58
CA GLU A 90 14.98 -40.27 -26.70
C GLU A 90 14.44 -41.70 -26.57
N PHE A 91 13.82 -42.22 -27.63
CA PHE A 91 13.75 -43.66 -27.86
C PHE A 91 14.33 -43.95 -29.24
N SER A 92 15.52 -44.55 -29.24
CA SER A 92 16.01 -45.34 -30.36
C SER A 92 15.22 -46.65 -30.45
N GLY A 93 14.76 -46.98 -31.65
CA GLY A 93 14.06 -48.23 -31.98
C GLY A 93 13.64 -48.24 -33.43
#